data_AF-A0A2V9BN31-F1
#
_entry.id   AF-A0A2V9BN31-F1
#
_cell.length_a   1.000
_cell.length_b   1.000
_cell.length_c   1.000
_cell.angle_alpha   90.00
_cell.angle_beta   90.00
_cell.angle_gamma   90.00
#
_symmetry.space_group_name_H-M   'P 1'
#
loop_
_entity.id
_entity.type
_entity.pdbx_description
1 polymer ?
#
loop_
_entity_poly.entity_id
_entity_poly.type
_entity_poly.pdbx_seq_one_letter_code
_entity_poly.pdbx_strand_id
1 'polypeptide(L)'
;MRPRLLFVSLAIFGLGLGAPLFAQEKQSLKEKPAAVSLRQPLKEARLEVQRVRLKKPAEVVQRGVKREVSVVLEFRVTSSQAIPVRALDPVLVVGDVSLREYRYEDHDHALVFTLYDPEKAKDGAAVYLQFGNDAASRTELQSFHAAAVKEN
;
A
#
# COMPACT_ATOMS: atom_id res chain seq x y z
N MET A 1 21.24 -74.45 43.77
CA MET A 1 20.71 -74.50 42.39
C MET A 1 21.72 -73.84 41.45
N ARG A 2 22.18 -74.54 40.40
CA ARG A 2 22.91 -73.94 39.26
C ARG A 2 21.86 -73.39 38.27
N PRO A 3 22.10 -72.33 37.46
CA PRO A 3 23.23 -72.29 36.54
C PRO A 3 23.86 -70.92 36.17
N ARG A 4 25.13 -71.04 35.75
CA ARG A 4 25.79 -70.43 34.57
C ARG A 4 25.48 -68.97 34.20
N LEU A 5 26.53 -68.16 34.18
CA LEU A 5 26.81 -67.29 33.04
C LEU A 5 28.32 -67.22 32.81
N LEU A 6 28.72 -67.76 31.66
CA LEU A 6 30.05 -67.66 31.07
C LEU A 6 30.12 -66.33 30.31
N PHE A 7 31.27 -65.67 30.49
CA PHE A 7 31.78 -64.53 29.75
C PHE A 7 31.74 -64.70 28.23
N VAL A 8 31.35 -63.63 27.52
CA VAL A 8 31.94 -63.16 26.24
C VAL A 8 31.66 -61.64 26.19
N SER A 9 32.55 -60.75 26.64
CA SER A 9 33.69 -60.15 25.92
C SER A 9 33.30 -59.48 24.59
N LEU A 10 33.36 -58.14 24.49
CA LEU A 10 34.26 -57.51 23.52
C LEU A 10 34.43 -55.99 23.72
N ALA A 11 35.69 -55.63 23.97
CA ALA A 11 36.45 -54.47 23.54
C ALA A 11 35.86 -53.05 23.59
N ILE A 12 36.43 -52.32 24.55
CA ILE A 12 36.67 -50.88 24.61
C ILE A 12 37.55 -50.43 23.43
N PHE A 13 37.17 -49.34 22.76
CA PHE A 13 38.02 -48.28 22.20
C PHE A 13 37.04 -47.10 21.97
N GLY A 14 36.95 -46.07 22.81
CA GLY A 14 38.02 -45.17 23.19
C GLY A 14 38.11 -44.06 22.15
N LEU A 15 37.34 -42.97 22.32
CA LEU A 15 37.62 -41.63 21.76
C LEU A 15 36.56 -40.61 22.21
N GLY A 16 37.02 -39.51 22.81
CA GLY A 16 36.46 -38.18 22.58
C GLY A 16 35.36 -37.69 23.52
N LEU A 17 35.75 -36.82 24.45
CA LEU A 17 34.88 -35.89 25.18
C LEU A 17 33.99 -35.04 24.25
N GLY A 18 32.75 -34.75 24.70
CA GLY A 18 32.01 -33.56 24.25
C GLY A 18 30.49 -33.76 24.18
N ALA A 19 29.76 -33.47 25.26
CA ALA A 19 28.38 -32.98 25.15
C ALA A 19 28.42 -31.44 24.94
N PRO A 20 27.37 -30.72 24.47
CA PRO A 20 25.96 -31.11 24.45
C PRO A 20 25.09 -30.59 23.26
N LEU A 21 23.77 -30.89 23.31
CA LEU A 21 22.63 -30.02 22.92
C LEU A 21 22.53 -29.44 21.49
N PHE A 22 21.66 -30.02 20.64
CA PHE A 22 20.88 -29.31 19.61
C PHE A 22 19.58 -30.11 19.36
N ALA A 23 18.44 -29.76 19.95
CA ALA A 23 17.49 -28.76 19.45
C ALA A 23 17.24 -28.91 17.94
N GLN A 24 16.37 -29.84 17.57
CA GLN A 24 15.89 -30.00 16.20
C GLN A 24 15.04 -28.78 15.83
N GLU A 25 15.67 -27.87 15.10
CA GLU A 25 15.16 -26.60 14.62
C GLU A 25 13.89 -26.82 13.78
N LYS A 26 12.76 -26.26 14.25
CA LYS A 26 11.56 -26.09 13.44
C LYS A 26 11.97 -25.35 12.16
N GLN A 27 11.79 -25.99 11.01
CA GLN A 27 11.82 -25.30 9.72
C GLN A 27 10.72 -24.23 9.71
N SER A 28 11.08 -23.04 10.17
CA SER A 28 10.35 -21.82 9.88
C SER A 28 10.57 -21.58 8.39
N LEU A 29 9.55 -21.86 7.58
CA LEU A 29 9.46 -21.33 6.23
C LEU A 29 9.55 -19.80 6.36
N LYS A 30 10.75 -19.26 6.15
CA LYS A 30 10.98 -17.86 5.88
C LYS A 30 10.17 -17.54 4.63
N GLU A 31 8.95 -17.04 4.79
CA GLU A 31 8.30 -16.25 3.76
C GLU A 31 9.27 -15.12 3.41
N LYS A 32 9.93 -15.29 2.26
CA LYS A 32 10.75 -14.25 1.67
C LYS A 32 9.80 -13.07 1.45
N PRO A 33 10.04 -11.88 2.04
CA PRO A 33 9.14 -10.75 1.81
C PRO A 33 9.12 -10.53 0.30
N ALA A 34 7.93 -10.63 -0.29
CA ALA A 34 7.74 -10.38 -1.71
C ALA A 34 8.40 -9.02 -2.00
N ALA A 35 9.43 -9.02 -2.85
CA ALA A 35 10.06 -7.80 -3.27
C ALA A 35 9.00 -6.99 -4.03
N VAL A 36 8.33 -6.08 -3.32
CA VAL A 36 7.35 -5.18 -3.91
C VAL A 36 8.11 -4.35 -4.91
N SER A 37 7.93 -4.64 -6.20
CA SER A 37 8.61 -3.93 -7.26
C SER A 37 8.11 -2.48 -7.26
N LEU A 38 8.98 -1.58 -6.82
CA LEU A 38 8.70 -0.15 -6.58
C LEU A 38 8.35 0.66 -7.84
N ARG A 39 8.20 0.02 -8.99
CA ARG A 39 7.82 0.63 -10.27
C ARG A 39 6.51 0.10 -10.83
N GLN A 40 5.89 -0.89 -10.18
CA GLN A 40 4.68 -1.49 -10.71
C GLN A 40 3.45 -0.62 -10.44
N PRO A 41 2.46 -0.63 -11.34
CA PRO A 41 1.13 -0.10 -11.11
C PRO A 41 0.46 -0.74 -9.88
N LEU A 42 -0.44 -0.02 -9.22
CA LEU A 42 -1.30 -0.60 -8.19
C LEU A 42 -2.24 -1.61 -8.84
N LYS A 43 -2.29 -2.81 -8.27
CA LYS A 43 -3.23 -3.83 -8.71
C LYS A 43 -4.60 -3.54 -8.11
N GLU A 44 -5.64 -3.79 -8.92
CA GLU A 44 -7.04 -3.76 -8.47
C GLU A 44 -7.46 -2.43 -7.84
N ALA A 45 -6.85 -1.32 -8.25
CA ALA A 45 -7.20 0.00 -7.77
C ALA A 45 -8.59 0.41 -8.26
N ARG A 46 -9.40 0.99 -7.38
CA ARG A 46 -10.74 1.51 -7.66
C ARG A 46 -10.83 2.97 -7.29
N LEU A 47 -11.64 3.71 -8.02
CA LEU A 47 -11.89 5.12 -7.78
C LEU A 47 -13.33 5.31 -7.30
N GLU A 48 -13.47 6.02 -6.20
CA GLU A 48 -14.73 6.62 -5.77
C GLU A 48 -14.57 8.13 -5.70
N VAL A 49 -15.61 8.87 -6.08
CA VAL A 49 -15.59 10.33 -6.04
C VAL A 49 -16.77 10.83 -5.23
N GLN A 50 -16.49 11.76 -4.32
CA GLN A 50 -17.48 12.35 -3.45
C GLN A 50 -17.41 13.87 -3.54
N ARG A 51 -18.57 14.52 -3.59
CA ARG A 51 -18.69 15.95 -3.35
C ARG A 51 -18.90 16.15 -1.86
N VAL A 52 -18.02 16.94 -1.25
CA VAL A 52 -18.03 17.18 0.19
C VAL A 52 -18.25 18.67 0.43
N ARG A 53 -19.30 18.99 1.20
CA ARG A 53 -19.51 20.35 1.70
C ARG A 53 -18.81 20.51 3.05
N LEU A 54 -17.83 21.40 3.10
CA LEU A 54 -17.06 21.66 4.31
C LEU A 54 -17.92 22.38 5.35
N LYS A 55 -17.85 21.93 6.60
CA LYS A 55 -18.57 22.55 7.74
C LYS A 55 -18.13 24.00 7.98
N LYS A 56 -16.87 24.30 7.69
CA LYS A 56 -16.28 25.63 7.69
C LYS A 56 -15.53 25.82 6.38
N PRO A 57 -15.60 26.99 5.72
CA PRO A 57 -14.79 27.26 4.55
C PRO A 57 -13.31 27.03 4.85
N ALA A 58 -12.60 26.35 3.95
CA ALA A 58 -11.16 26.20 4.01
C ALA A 58 -10.50 27.37 3.26
N GLU A 59 -9.54 28.03 3.90
CA GLU A 59 -8.64 28.94 3.20
C GLU A 59 -7.58 28.13 2.45
N VAL A 60 -7.55 28.24 1.12
CA VAL A 60 -6.54 27.63 0.28
C VAL A 60 -5.75 28.70 -0.45
N VAL A 61 -4.43 28.52 -0.53
CA VAL A 61 -3.54 29.39 -1.31
C VAL A 61 -3.26 28.71 -2.63
N GLN A 62 -3.88 29.18 -3.71
CA GLN A 62 -3.65 28.65 -5.04
C GLN A 62 -2.96 29.71 -5.90
N ARG A 63 -1.74 29.41 -6.37
CA ARG A 63 -0.90 30.33 -7.17
C ARG A 63 -0.71 31.70 -6.50
N GLY A 64 -0.52 31.71 -5.17
CA GLY A 64 -0.33 32.93 -4.39
C GLY A 64 -1.62 33.71 -4.08
N VAL A 65 -2.77 33.27 -4.57
CA VAL A 65 -4.07 33.88 -4.27
C VAL A 65 -4.76 33.08 -3.17
N LYS A 66 -5.14 33.75 -2.08
CA LYS A 66 -5.98 33.18 -1.04
C LYS A 66 -7.42 33.10 -1.53
N ARG A 67 -8.06 31.95 -1.34
CA ARG A 67 -9.48 31.71 -1.65
C ARG A 67 -10.12 30.92 -0.53
N GLU A 68 -11.37 31.23 -0.25
CA GLU A 68 -12.21 30.41 0.62
C GLU A 68 -12.97 29.39 -0.23
N VAL A 69 -12.93 28.12 0.19
CA VAL A 69 -13.58 27.01 -0.50
C VAL A 69 -14.52 26.32 0.48
N SER A 70 -15.77 26.13 0.09
CA SER A 70 -16.80 25.48 0.90
C SER A 70 -17.26 24.13 0.33
N VAL A 71 -16.92 23.84 -0.92
CA VAL A 71 -17.26 22.59 -1.61
C VAL A 71 -16.01 22.06 -2.30
N VAL A 72 -15.70 20.79 -2.07
CA VAL A 72 -14.56 20.10 -2.68
C VAL A 72 -15.01 18.80 -3.35
N LEU A 73 -14.18 18.27 -4.24
CA LEU A 73 -14.27 16.88 -4.67
C LEU A 73 -13.17 16.07 -3.99
N GLU A 74 -13.57 15.01 -3.30
CA GLU A 74 -12.64 14.01 -2.78
C GLU A 74 -12.61 12.80 -3.73
N PHE A 75 -11.42 12.45 -4.19
CA PHE A 75 -11.15 11.29 -5.01
C PHE A 75 -10.49 10.22 -4.13
N ARG A 76 -11.24 9.18 -3.82
CA ARG A 76 -10.81 8.07 -2.98
C ARG A 76 -10.35 6.92 -3.87
N VAL A 77 -9.05 6.67 -3.88
CA VAL A 77 -8.43 5.55 -4.57
C VAL A 77 -8.23 4.42 -3.57
N THR A 78 -8.94 3.30 -3.74
CA THR A 78 -8.84 2.12 -2.88
C THR A 78 -8.11 0.99 -3.59
N SER A 79 -7.42 0.13 -2.86
CA SER A 79 -6.79 -1.09 -3.40
C SER A 79 -6.99 -2.27 -2.45
N SER A 80 -7.08 -3.47 -3.01
CA SER A 80 -7.09 -4.72 -2.23
C SER A 80 -5.75 -4.99 -1.55
N GLN A 81 -4.68 -4.34 -2.00
CA GLN A 81 -3.33 -4.46 -1.45
C GLN A 81 -2.93 -3.15 -0.76
N ALA A 82 -2.06 -3.23 0.24
CA ALA A 82 -1.52 -2.03 0.87
C ALA A 82 -0.78 -1.20 -0.19
N ILE A 83 -1.12 0.09 -0.26
CA ILE A 83 -0.51 1.03 -1.17
C ILE A 83 0.91 1.29 -0.67
N PRO A 84 1.95 0.89 -1.42
CA PRO A 84 3.32 0.98 -0.93
C PRO A 84 3.72 2.44 -0.71
N VAL A 85 4.29 2.71 0.46
CA VAL A 85 5.00 3.97 0.71
C VAL A 85 6.23 3.99 -0.18
N ARG A 86 6.38 5.05 -0.99
CA ARG A 86 7.50 5.22 -1.93
C ARG A 86 8.30 6.46 -1.57
N ALA A 87 9.50 6.55 -2.15
CA ALA A 87 10.34 7.75 -2.02
C ALA A 87 9.75 8.98 -2.74
N LEU A 88 8.84 8.76 -3.69
CA LEU A 88 8.10 9.81 -4.39
C LEU A 88 6.64 9.78 -3.96
N ASP A 89 6.09 10.97 -3.76
CA ASP A 89 4.69 11.12 -3.38
C ASP A 89 3.74 10.70 -4.50
N PRO A 90 2.60 10.08 -4.17
CA PRO A 90 1.55 9.81 -5.13
C PRO A 90 0.93 11.10 -5.67
N VAL A 91 0.59 11.09 -6.96
CA VAL A 91 -0.07 12.17 -7.69
C VAL A 91 -1.24 11.57 -8.44
N LEU A 92 -2.44 12.07 -8.16
CA LEU A 92 -3.64 11.72 -8.92
C LEU A 92 -3.84 12.77 -10.02
N VAL A 93 -3.95 12.31 -11.27
CA VAL A 93 -4.23 13.18 -12.40
C VAL A 93 -5.67 12.96 -12.86
N VAL A 94 -6.41 14.05 -13.04
CA VAL A 94 -7.80 14.08 -13.52
C VAL A 94 -7.85 15.04 -14.71
N GLY A 95 -7.82 14.51 -15.93
CA GLY A 95 -7.66 15.31 -17.14
C GLY A 95 -6.39 16.15 -17.10
N ASP A 96 -6.54 17.47 -17.07
CA ASP A 96 -5.41 18.43 -17.01
C ASP A 96 -4.99 18.80 -15.58
N VAL A 97 -5.67 18.26 -14.56
CA VAL A 97 -5.47 18.64 -13.15
C VAL A 97 -4.61 17.60 -12.44
N SER A 98 -3.51 18.02 -11.82
CA SER A 98 -2.69 17.17 -10.97
C SER A 98 -2.94 17.48 -9.48
N LEU A 99 -3.44 16.49 -8.75
CA LEU A 99 -3.69 16.56 -7.31
C LEU A 99 -2.50 15.95 -6.56
N ARG A 100 -1.89 16.77 -5.70
CA ARG A 100 -0.72 16.41 -4.88
C ARG A 100 -1.02 16.43 -3.39
N GLU A 101 -2.18 16.96 -3.01
CA GLU A 101 -2.62 16.96 -1.63
C GLU A 101 -3.44 15.70 -1.40
N TYR A 102 -2.94 14.83 -0.53
CA TYR A 102 -3.52 13.53 -0.25
C TYR A 102 -3.35 13.13 1.21
N ARG A 103 -4.13 12.14 1.63
CA ARG A 103 -3.99 11.46 2.92
C ARG A 103 -4.16 9.96 2.74
N TYR A 104 -3.51 9.19 3.61
CA TYR A 104 -3.76 7.76 3.73
C TYR A 104 -4.98 7.51 4.62
N GLU A 105 -5.80 6.54 4.22
CA GLU A 105 -6.93 6.01 4.98
C GLU A 105 -6.88 4.47 4.95
N ASP A 106 -7.77 3.82 5.72
CA ASP A 106 -7.97 2.37 5.72
C ASP A 106 -6.67 1.55 5.89
N HIS A 107 -5.81 1.93 6.83
CA HIS A 107 -4.52 1.24 7.08
C HIS A 107 -3.65 1.11 5.82
N ASP A 108 -3.50 2.21 5.08
CA ASP A 108 -2.73 2.31 3.83
C ASP A 108 -3.35 1.59 2.62
N HIS A 109 -4.62 1.17 2.70
CA HIS A 109 -5.36 0.62 1.56
C HIS A 109 -6.13 1.67 0.76
N ALA A 110 -6.18 2.91 1.24
CA ALA A 110 -6.86 4.00 0.57
C ALA A 110 -6.00 5.28 0.54
N LEU A 111 -6.04 5.98 -0.59
CA LEU A 111 -5.54 7.33 -0.75
C LEU A 111 -6.72 8.25 -1.06
N VAL A 112 -6.87 9.35 -0.32
CA VAL A 112 -7.87 10.37 -0.63
C VAL A 112 -7.17 11.63 -1.10
N PHE A 113 -7.52 12.08 -2.30
CA PHE A 113 -7.05 13.32 -2.91
C PHE A 113 -8.16 14.37 -2.90
N THR A 114 -7.80 15.62 -2.61
CA THR A 114 -8.78 16.71 -2.56
C THR A 114 -8.59 17.68 -3.71
N LEU A 115 -9.66 17.93 -4.45
CA LEU A 115 -9.75 19.00 -5.44
C LEU A 115 -10.62 20.13 -4.89
N TYR A 116 -9.97 21.26 -4.63
CA TYR A 116 -10.62 22.47 -4.09
C TYR A 116 -11.38 23.30 -5.14
N ASP A 117 -11.18 23.03 -6.44
CA ASP A 117 -11.94 23.67 -7.53
C ASP A 117 -12.69 22.60 -8.33
N PRO A 118 -13.87 22.15 -7.88
CA PRO A 118 -14.65 21.09 -8.55
C PRO A 118 -14.88 21.34 -10.04
N GLU A 119 -15.06 22.61 -10.44
CA GLU A 119 -15.31 23.02 -11.82
C GLU A 119 -14.16 22.69 -12.79
N LYS A 120 -12.95 22.44 -12.29
CA LYS A 120 -11.80 22.04 -13.12
C LYS A 120 -11.86 20.57 -13.54
N ALA A 121 -12.62 19.73 -12.84
CA ALA A 121 -12.82 18.33 -13.22
C ALA A 121 -13.89 18.24 -14.30
N LYS A 122 -13.47 18.00 -15.55
CA LYS A 122 -14.37 17.87 -16.70
C LYS A 122 -14.96 16.47 -16.78
N ASP A 123 -16.26 16.37 -17.06
CA ASP A 123 -16.91 15.09 -17.27
C ASP A 123 -16.24 14.29 -18.41
N GLY A 124 -16.04 12.99 -18.19
CA GLY A 124 -15.30 12.11 -19.09
C GLY A 124 -13.77 12.24 -19.02
N ALA A 125 -13.22 13.02 -18.09
CA ALA A 125 -11.77 13.17 -17.96
C ALA A 125 -11.11 11.83 -17.58
N ALA A 126 -10.02 11.48 -18.25
CA ALA A 126 -9.18 10.35 -17.87
C ALA A 126 -8.61 10.56 -16.46
N VAL A 127 -8.54 9.49 -15.67
CA VAL A 127 -8.00 9.52 -14.32
C VAL A 127 -6.92 8.46 -14.17
N TYR A 128 -5.77 8.85 -13.64
CA TYR A 128 -4.71 7.91 -13.33
C TYR A 128 -3.93 8.33 -12.08
N LEU A 129 -3.43 7.33 -11.37
CA LEU A 129 -2.48 7.51 -10.27
C LEU A 129 -1.06 7.24 -10.77
N GLN A 130 -0.10 8.07 -10.37
CA GLN A 130 1.32 7.79 -10.56
C GLN A 130 2.13 8.31 -9.37
N PHE A 131 3.38 7.88 -9.22
CA PHE A 131 4.27 8.38 -8.17
C PHE A 131 5.24 9.41 -8.75
N GLY A 132 5.19 10.64 -8.22
CA GLY A 132 5.89 11.79 -8.77
C GLY A 132 5.57 12.00 -10.26
N ASN A 133 6.62 12.01 -11.09
CA ASN A 133 6.51 12.11 -12.55
C ASN A 133 6.84 10.77 -13.25
N ASP A 134 6.85 9.64 -12.52
CA ASP A 134 7.22 8.33 -13.06
C ASP A 134 6.05 7.67 -13.82
N ALA A 135 6.09 7.75 -15.14
CA ALA A 135 5.09 7.15 -16.01
C ALA A 135 5.05 5.61 -15.91
N ALA A 136 6.13 4.94 -15.52
CA ALA A 136 6.14 3.48 -15.38
C ALA A 136 5.24 3.00 -14.22
N SER A 137 5.06 3.85 -13.21
CA SER A 137 4.20 3.59 -12.06
C SER A 137 2.72 3.88 -12.32
N ARG A 138 2.36 4.33 -13.53
CA ARG A 138 1.01 4.77 -13.86
C ARG A 138 0.00 3.63 -13.70
N THR A 139 -1.03 3.93 -12.94
CA THR A 139 -2.21 3.09 -12.72
C THR A 139 -3.41 3.82 -13.29
N GLU A 140 -3.92 3.33 -14.42
CA GLU A 140 -5.16 3.85 -15.00
C GLU A 140 -6.35 3.51 -14.09
N LEU A 141 -7.24 4.49 -13.90
CA LEU A 141 -8.44 4.37 -13.09
C LEU A 141 -9.69 4.62 -13.95
N GLN A 142 -10.87 4.41 -13.36
CA GLN A 142 -12.11 4.79 -14.02
C GLN A 142 -12.09 6.29 -14.35
N SER A 143 -12.49 6.64 -15.58
CA SER A 143 -12.65 8.04 -15.98
C SER A 143 -13.63 8.76 -15.05
N PHE A 144 -13.37 10.04 -14.81
CA PHE A 144 -14.23 10.86 -13.97
C PHE A 144 -15.56 11.11 -14.68
N HIS A 145 -16.66 10.81 -13.99
CA HIS A 145 -18.00 11.12 -14.45
C HIS A 145 -18.75 11.88 -13.37
N ALA A 146 -19.32 13.04 -13.72
CA ALA A 146 -20.08 13.87 -12.78
C ALA A 146 -21.30 13.12 -12.21
N ALA A 147 -21.90 12.23 -13.00
CA ALA A 147 -23.02 11.38 -12.57
C ALA A 147 -22.64 10.29 -11.55
N ALA A 148 -21.35 9.96 -11.44
CA ALA A 148 -20.85 8.97 -10.47
C ALA A 148 -20.43 9.60 -9.14
N VAL A 149 -20.49 10.93 -9.02
CA VAL A 149 -20.15 11.67 -7.81
C VAL A 149 -21.23 11.46 -6.76
N LYS A 150 -20.85 10.89 -5.61
CA LYS A 150 -21.73 10.76 -4.45
C LYS A 150 -21.80 12.10 -3.70
N GLU A 151 -22.95 12.45 -3.16
CA GLU A 151 -23.12 13.60 -2.27
C GLU A 151 -22.89 13.17 -0.82
N ASN A 152 -22.15 13.96 -0.05
CA ASN A 152 -21.85 13.74 1.36
C ASN A 152 -22.16 15.00 2.19
#